data_AF-A0A1F9LJS5-F1
#
_entry.id   AF-A0A1F9LJS5-F1
#
_cell.length_a   1.000
_cell.length_b   1.000
_cell.length_c   1.000
_cell.angle_alpha   90.00
_cell.angle_beta   90.00
_cell.angle_gamma   90.00
#
_symmetry.space_group_name_H-M   'P 1'
#
loop_
_entity.id
_entity.type
_entity.pdbx_description
1 polymer ?
#
loop_
_entity_poly.entity_id
_entity_poly.type
_entity_poly.pdbx_seq_one_letter_code
_entity_poly.pdbx_strand_id
1 'polypeptide(L)' 'MDKGLFARQMSRYQYQISEKPDQEIWVCETCKKGKSQLILTGKWKLVGRCSDGEILCSLCDGNEDNTQPEPVAAKK' A
#
# COMPACT_ATOMS: atom_id res chain seq x y z
N MET A 1 14.31 25.52 9.36
CA MET A 1 14.19 24.08 9.70
C MET A 1 13.46 23.43 8.55
N ASP A 2 14.19 23.38 7.45
CA ASP A 2 13.68 23.12 6.13
C ASP A 2 13.61 21.61 5.98
N LYS A 3 12.44 21.05 6.28
CA LYS A 3 12.10 19.65 5.99
C LYS A 3 11.91 19.51 4.48
N GLY A 4 12.99 19.79 3.75
CA GLY A 4 13.11 19.53 2.32
C GLY A 4 12.87 18.04 2.12
N LEU A 5 11.88 17.77 1.28
CA LEU A 5 11.60 16.47 0.69
C LEU A 5 12.83 16.02 -0.11
N PHE A 6 13.88 15.58 0.57
CA PHE A 6 14.89 14.75 -0.05
C PHE A 6 14.17 13.48 -0.44
N ALA A 7 14.25 13.13 -1.72
CA ALA A 7 13.83 11.88 -2.32
C ALA A 7 14.31 10.71 -1.44
N ARG A 8 13.50 10.37 -0.45
CA ARG A 8 13.79 9.37 0.56
C ARG A 8 13.56 8.08 -0.18
N GLN A 9 14.64 7.47 -0.69
CA GLN A 9 14.64 6.16 -1.33
C GLN A 9 13.58 5.28 -0.66
N MET A 10 12.41 5.18 -1.27
CA MET A 10 11.30 4.50 -0.62
C MET A 10 11.58 3.03 -0.85
N SER A 11 12.11 2.31 0.12
CA SER A 11 12.19 0.86 -0.06
C SER A 11 10.77 0.34 -0.23
N ARG A 12 10.55 -0.38 -1.32
CA ARG A 12 9.36 -1.18 -1.58
C ARG A 12 9.61 -2.59 -1.09
N TYR A 13 8.55 -3.17 -0.56
CA TYR A 13 8.56 -4.49 0.05
C TYR A 13 7.53 -5.33 -0.69
N GLN A 14 7.97 -6.45 -1.25
CA GLN A 14 7.09 -7.41 -1.91
C GLN A 14 6.58 -8.39 -0.87
N TYR A 15 5.26 -8.51 -0.78
CA TYR A 15 4.59 -9.43 0.11
C TYR A 15 3.75 -10.42 -0.70
N GLN A 16 3.88 -11.70 -0.36
CA GLN A 16 2.97 -12.75 -0.79
C GLN A 16 1.85 -12.90 0.26
N ILE A 17 0.61 -12.96 -0.20
CA ILE A 17 -0.55 -13.10 0.69
C ILE A 17 -0.76 -14.58 0.98
N SER A 18 -0.64 -15.01 2.25
CA SER A 18 -0.80 -16.42 2.64
C SER A 18 -2.18 -16.99 2.30
N GLU A 19 -3.22 -16.14 2.31
CA GLU A 19 -4.59 -16.53 1.93
C GLU A 19 -4.76 -16.68 0.41
N LYS A 20 -3.82 -16.14 -0.39
CA LYS A 20 -3.83 -16.16 -1.86
C LYS A 20 -2.37 -16.24 -2.35
N PRO A 21 -1.76 -17.45 -2.36
CA PRO A 21 -0.34 -17.60 -2.65
C PRO A 21 0.05 -17.12 -4.06
N ASP A 22 -0.88 -17.10 -5.00
CA ASP A 22 -0.70 -16.55 -6.34
C ASP A 22 -0.74 -15.01 -6.40
N GLN A 23 -1.03 -14.35 -5.27
CA GLN A 23 -1.12 -12.90 -5.18
C GLN A 23 0.08 -12.32 -4.43
N GLU A 24 0.84 -11.50 -5.16
CA GLU A 24 1.97 -10.74 -4.65
C GLU A 24 1.70 -9.24 -4.81
N ILE A 25 2.08 -8.46 -3.80
CA ILE A 25 1.85 -7.02 -3.77
C ILE A 25 3.11 -6.28 -3.35
N TRP A 26 3.30 -5.08 -3.91
CA TRP A 26 4.39 -4.20 -3.54
C TRP A 26 3.86 -3.07 -2.66
N VAL A 27 4.48 -2.87 -1.51
CA VAL A 27 4.08 -1.81 -0.59
C VAL A 27 5.25 -0.93 -0.18
N CYS A 28 4.99 0.37 -0.04
CA CYS A 28 5.96 1.32 0.49
C CYS A 28 6.14 1.14 2.00
N GLU A 29 7.19 1.73 2.56
CA GLU A 29 7.46 1.72 4.00
C GLU A 29 6.26 2.22 4.83
N THR A 30 5.56 3.24 4.36
CA THR A 30 4.40 3.83 5.05
C THR A 30 3.25 2.84 5.16
N CYS A 31 2.84 2.23 4.05
CA CYS A 31 1.77 1.23 4.02
C CYS A 31 2.15 -0.04 4.79
N LYS A 32 3.43 -0.46 4.71
CA LYS A 32 3.96 -1.55 5.52
C LYS A 32 3.77 -1.29 7.02
N LYS A 33 4.09 -0.07 7.50
CA LYS A 33 3.89 0.32 8.90
C LYS A 33 2.41 0.28 9.29
N GLY A 34 1.52 0.79 8.42
CA GLY A 34 0.07 0.76 8.64
C GLY A 34 -0.55 -0.64 8.61
N LYS A 35 0.06 -1.60 7.90
CA LYS A 35 -0.37 -2.99 7.81
C LYS A 35 0.50 -3.95 8.62
N SER A 36 1.23 -3.44 9.61
CA SER A 36 2.10 -4.23 10.50
C SER A 36 1.38 -5.43 11.12
N GLN A 37 0.11 -5.29 11.47
CA GLN A 37 -0.70 -6.39 12.01
C GLN A 37 -0.83 -7.57 11.04
N LEU A 38 -1.02 -7.34 9.73
CA LEU A 38 -1.14 -8.42 8.72
C LEU A 38 0.18 -9.19 8.57
N ILE A 39 1.30 -8.49 8.75
CA ILE A 39 2.64 -9.07 8.74
C ILE A 39 2.84 -9.92 10.00
N LEU A 40 2.45 -9.39 11.18
CA LEU A 40 2.56 -10.09 12.46
C LEU A 40 1.65 -11.32 12.53
N THR A 41 0.46 -11.27 11.95
CA THR A 41 -0.45 -12.43 11.86
C THR A 41 -0.01 -13.46 10.82
N GLY A 42 1.09 -13.25 10.09
CA GLY A 42 1.57 -14.16 9.06
C GLY A 42 0.69 -14.21 7.80
N LYS A 43 -0.25 -13.27 7.65
CA LYS A 43 -1.07 -13.15 6.44
C LYS A 43 -0.26 -12.61 5.28
N TRP A 44 0.73 -11.76 5.56
CA TRP A 44 1.62 -11.18 4.57
C TRP A 44 3.04 -11.66 4.81
N LYS A 45 3.57 -12.44 3.87
CA LYS A 45 4.93 -12.96 3.92
C LYS A 45 5.84 -12.10 3.06
N LEU A 46 6.88 -11.52 3.66
CA LEU A 46 7.86 -10.75 2.91
C LEU A 46 8.67 -11.70 2.01
N VAL A 47 8.60 -11.50 0.70
CA VAL A 47 9.33 -12.31 -0.30
C VAL A 47 10.42 -11.53 -1.01
N GLY A 48 10.33 -10.20 -1.04
CA GLY A 48 11.31 -9.36 -1.73
C GLY A 48 11.39 -7.94 -1.19
N ARG A 49 12.47 -7.24 -1.53
CA ARG A 49 12.65 -5.81 -1.27
C ARG A 49 13.32 -5.17 -2.47
N CYS A 50 12.87 -3.98 -2.84
CA CYS A 50 13.44 -3.21 -3.93
C CYS A 50 13.51 -1.74 -3.53
N SER A 51 14.63 -1.09 -3.76
CA SER A 51 14.78 0.36 -3.52
C SER A 51 14.51 1.19 -4.77
N ASP A 52 14.10 0.54 -5.85
CA ASP A 52 13.86 1.18 -7.14
C ASP A 52 12.65 2.13 -7.08
N GLY A 53 12.82 3.31 -7.67
CA GLY A 53 11.84 4.39 -7.70
C GLY A 53 10.58 4.09 -8.51
N GLU A 54 10.66 3.15 -9.45
CA GLU A 54 9.62 2.90 -10.44
C GLU A 54 8.53 1.95 -9.93
N ILE A 55 8.82 1.18 -8.87
CA ILE A 55 7.82 0.27 -8.29
C ILE A 55 6.77 1.07 -7.50
N LEU A 56 5.53 1.00 -7.99
CA LEU A 56 4.36 1.60 -7.36
C LEU A 56 3.90 0.80 -6.15
N CYS A 57 3.33 1.52 -5.17
CA CYS A 57 2.72 0.88 -4.01
C CYS A 57 1.27 0.51 -4.33
N SER A 58 0.97 -0.79 -4.33
CA SER A 58 -0.38 -1.33 -4.58
C SER A 58 -1.45 -0.84 -3.59
N LEU A 59 -1.05 -0.27 -2.44
CA LEU A 59 -1.95 0.29 -1.45
C LEU A 59 -2.09 1.81 -1.52
N CYS A 60 -1.12 2.53 -2.07
CA CYS A 60 -1.22 3.99 -2.22
C CYS A 60 -2.08 4.36 -3.43
N ASP A 61 -2.05 3.53 -4.47
CA ASP A 61 -2.78 3.76 -5.72
C ASP A 61 -4.31 3.67 -5.55
N GLY A 62 -4.78 3.01 -4.48
CA GLY A 62 -6.21 2.86 -4.17
C GLY A 62 -6.85 4.08 -3.47
N ASN A 63 -6.16 5.21 -3.35
CA ASN A 63 -6.67 6.41 -2.66
C ASN A 63 -6.97 7.58 -3.61
N GLU A 64 -7.39 7.30 -4.84
CA GLU A 64 -7.99 8.31 -5.73
C GLU A 64 -9.49 8.10 -6.03
N ASP A 65 -10.15 7.06 -5.48
CA ASP A 65 -11.59 6.91 -5.69
C ASP A 65 -12.32 6.33 -4.46
N ASN A 66 -12.67 7.21 -3.52
CA ASN A 66 -13.86 7.04 -2.65
C ASN A 66 -14.29 8.38 -2.05
N THR A 67 -14.60 9.33 -2.92
CA THR A 67 -15.75 10.20 -2.67
C THR A 67 -16.69 10.03 -3.85
N GLN A 68 -17.29 8.84 -3.93
CA GLN A 68 -18.64 8.75 -4.48
C GLN A 68 -19.59 9.33 -3.42
N PRO A 69 -20.26 10.47 -3.65
CA PRO A 69 -21.56 10.67 -3.05
C PRO A 69 -22.57 9.81 -3.84
N GLU A 70 -22.76 8.55 -3.45
CA GLU A 70 -24.03 7.86 -3.78
C GLU A 70 -25.14 8.38 -2.85
N PRO A 71 -26.43 8.20 -3.19
CA PRO A 71 -27.17 8.82 -4.28
C PRO A 71 -28.22 9.80 -3.70
N VAL A 72 -28.48 10.94 -4.34
CA VAL A 72 -29.62 11.79 -3.94
C VAL A 72 -30.93 11.15 -4.42
N ALA A 73 -31.44 10.22 -3.62
CA ALA A 73 -32.83 9.84 -3.68
C ALA A 73 -33.66 10.99 -3.10
N ALA A 74 -34.07 11.94 -3.93
CA ALA A 74 -35.10 12.91 -3.59
C ALA A 74 -36.29 12.72 -4.53
N LYS A 75 -37.15 11.75 -4.16
CA LYS A 75 -38.58 11.81 -4.48
C LYS A 75 -39.14 13.08 -3.86
N LYS A 76 -39.67 14.01 -4.65
CA LYS A 76 -41.12 14.32 -4.69
C LYS A 76 -41.42 15.39 -5.73
#